data_AF-A0A8J8A7P4-F1
#
_entry.id   AF-A0A8J8A7P4-F1
#
_cell.length_a   1.000
_cell.length_b   1.000
_cell.length_c   1.000
_cell.angle_alpha   90.00
_cell.angle_beta   90.00
_cell.angle_gamma   90.00
#
_symmetry.space_group_name_H-M   'P 1'
#
loop_
_entity.id
_entity.type
_entity.pdbx_description
1 polymer ?
#
loop_
_entity_poly.entity_id
_entity_poly.type
_entity_poly.pdbx_seq_one_letter_code
_entity_poly.pdbx_strand_id
1 'polypeptide(L)'
;MALLLITPLLLYGLLFLLPALYDKLPPKKADLVAVALYGFLLFPLSFYFTFVSAAMADTFGIYEHLPEAIAVLMVALVAATLFTILVSLPLLLIRKKREIKRLIVLLFMASFFFDLAIIIPAG
;
A
#
# COMPACT_ATOMS: atom_id res chain seq x y z
N MET A 1 -4.82 -13.13 -16.26
CA MET A 1 -4.06 -11.86 -16.37
C MET A 1 -4.95 -10.61 -16.25
N ALA A 2 -6.04 -10.47 -17.03
CA ALA A 2 -6.91 -9.28 -16.93
C ALA A 2 -7.50 -9.03 -15.52
N LEU A 3 -7.89 -10.09 -14.81
CA LEU A 3 -8.42 -9.99 -13.43
C LEU A 3 -7.43 -9.44 -12.41
N LEU A 4 -6.11 -9.63 -12.61
CA LEU A 4 -5.06 -9.11 -11.71
C LEU A 4 -4.82 -7.61 -11.89
N LEU A 5 -5.19 -7.04 -13.05
CA LEU A 5 -5.09 -5.61 -13.33
C LEU A 5 -6.37 -4.85 -12.97
N ILE A 6 -7.54 -5.50 -13.10
CA ILE A 6 -8.85 -4.86 -12.88
C ILE A 6 -9.13 -4.65 -11.38
N THR A 7 -8.75 -5.59 -10.51
CA THR A 7 -8.95 -5.48 -9.06
C THR A 7 -8.23 -4.29 -8.43
N PRO A 8 -6.92 -4.04 -8.64
CA PRO A 8 -6.26 -2.87 -8.06
C PRO A 8 -6.82 -1.56 -8.61
N LEU A 9 -7.24 -1.51 -9.88
CA LEU A 9 -7.84 -0.30 -10.47
C LEU A 9 -9.22 0.03 -9.89
N LEU A 10 -10.09 -0.97 -9.71
CA LEU A 10 -11.41 -0.80 -9.09
C LEU A 10 -11.28 -0.44 -7.60
N LEU A 11 -10.37 -1.10 -6.89
CA LEU A 11 -10.05 -0.80 -5.49
C LEU A 11 -9.46 0.61 -5.33
N TYR A 12 -8.65 1.06 -6.29
CA TYR A 12 -8.14 2.43 -6.34
C TYR A 12 -9.22 3.46 -6.68
N GLY A 13 -10.17 3.14 -7.57
CA GLY A 13 -11.34 3.98 -7.82
C GLY A 13 -12.19 4.19 -6.57
N LEU A 14 -12.31 3.16 -5.72
CA LEU A 14 -12.96 3.24 -4.40
C LEU A 14 -12.22 4.16 -3.43
N LEU A 15 -10.88 4.20 -3.47
CA LEU A 15 -10.08 5.17 -2.70
C LEU A 15 -10.33 6.61 -3.12
N PHE A 16 -10.72 6.86 -4.38
CA PHE A 16 -11.07 8.19 -4.86
C PHE A 16 -12.46 8.65 -4.40
N LEU A 17 -13.29 7.76 -3.85
CA LEU A 17 -14.58 8.09 -3.24
C LEU A 17 -14.46 8.47 -1.75
N LEU A 18 -13.34 8.14 -1.08
CA LEU A 18 -13.07 8.61 0.28
C LEU A 18 -13.21 10.13 0.43
N PRO A 19 -12.61 10.97 -0.44
CA PRO A 19 -12.81 12.43 -0.42
C PRO A 19 -14.29 12.83 -0.31
N ALA A 20 -15.14 12.23 -1.15
CA ALA A 20 -16.56 12.57 -1.25
C ALA A 20 -17.38 12.09 -0.04
N LEU A 21 -16.95 10.99 0.60
CA LEU A 21 -17.54 10.49 1.84
C LEU A 21 -17.08 11.30 3.06
N TYR A 22 -15.86 11.83 3.03
CA TYR A 22 -15.24 12.56 4.13
C TYR A 22 -15.95 13.89 4.40
N ASP A 23 -16.37 14.61 3.36
CA ASP A 23 -17.12 15.88 3.49
C ASP A 23 -18.50 15.71 4.13
N LYS A 24 -19.05 14.48 4.16
CA LYS A 24 -20.39 14.19 4.70
C LYS A 24 -20.36 13.60 6.11
N LEU A 25 -19.19 13.29 6.66
CA LEU A 25 -19.06 12.56 7.92
C LEU A 25 -18.32 13.38 9.00
N PRO A 26 -18.70 13.26 10.29
CA PRO A 26 -17.95 13.87 11.37
C PRO A 26 -16.53 13.27 11.44
N PRO A 27 -15.51 14.07 11.77
CA PRO A 27 -14.09 13.72 11.57
C PRO A 27 -13.68 12.42 12.28
N LYS A 28 -14.20 12.14 13.48
CA LYS A 28 -13.93 10.89 14.21
C LYS A 28 -14.44 9.64 13.48
N LYS A 29 -15.59 9.73 12.79
CA LYS A 29 -16.15 8.61 12.01
C LYS A 29 -15.42 8.48 10.68
N ALA A 30 -15.06 9.61 10.07
CA ALA A 30 -14.32 9.65 8.81
C ALA A 30 -12.93 9.01 8.94
N ASP A 31 -12.22 9.25 10.04
CA ASP A 31 -10.93 8.60 10.35
C ASP A 31 -11.08 7.09 10.49
N LEU A 32 -12.13 6.62 11.19
CA LEU A 32 -12.36 5.20 11.40
C LEU A 32 -12.75 4.48 10.10
N VAL A 33 -13.59 5.12 9.27
CA VAL A 33 -13.95 4.62 7.94
C VAL A 33 -12.71 4.59 7.03
N ALA A 34 -11.87 5.62 7.09
CA ALA A 34 -10.64 5.65 6.32
C ALA A 34 -9.69 4.52 6.73
N VAL A 35 -9.45 4.33 8.02
CA VAL A 35 -8.61 3.23 8.53
C VAL A 35 -9.19 1.86 8.14
N ALA A 36 -10.51 1.67 8.25
CA ALA A 36 -11.15 0.42 7.86
C ALA A 36 -11.02 0.14 6.36
N LEU A 37 -11.24 1.15 5.51
CA LEU A 37 -11.05 1.04 4.06
C LEU A 37 -9.60 0.78 3.70
N TYR A 38 -8.66 1.54 4.26
CA TYR A 38 -7.23 1.35 4.00
C TYR A 38 -6.75 -0.02 4.47
N GLY A 39 -7.16 -0.49 5.65
CA GLY A 39 -6.84 -1.83 6.13
C GLY A 39 -7.44 -2.94 5.27
N PHE A 40 -8.69 -2.78 4.82
CA PHE A 40 -9.34 -3.72 3.91
C PHE A 40 -8.64 -3.78 2.55
N LEU A 41 -8.15 -2.63 2.07
CA LEU A 41 -7.43 -2.51 0.81
C LEU A 41 -6.00 -3.03 0.87
N LEU A 42 -5.36 -2.90 2.04
CA LEU A 42 -3.99 -3.34 2.27
C LEU A 42 -3.84 -4.83 2.00
N PHE A 43 -4.80 -5.66 2.44
CA PHE A 43 -4.74 -7.11 2.23
C PHE A 43 -4.59 -7.53 0.74
N PRO A 44 -5.52 -7.23 -0.18
CA PRO A 44 -5.39 -7.63 -1.59
C PRO A 44 -4.30 -6.86 -2.34
N LEU A 45 -4.03 -5.60 -1.98
CA LEU A 45 -3.01 -4.79 -2.65
C LEU A 45 -1.60 -5.19 -2.27
N SER A 46 -1.35 -5.60 -1.03
CA SER A 46 -0.05 -6.12 -0.59
C SER A 46 0.38 -7.31 -1.43
N PHE A 47 -0.47 -8.32 -1.64
CA PHE A 47 -0.14 -9.45 -2.53
C PHE A 47 0.25 -9.01 -3.94
N TYR A 48 -0.50 -8.05 -4.50
CA TYR A 48 -0.21 -7.51 -5.83
C TYR A 48 1.14 -6.78 -5.85
N PHE A 49 1.38 -5.88 -4.90
CA PHE A 49 2.62 -5.10 -4.85
C PHE A 49 3.84 -5.94 -4.50
N THR A 50 3.70 -6.94 -3.64
CA THR A 50 4.76 -7.92 -3.38
C THR A 50 5.12 -8.68 -4.64
N PHE A 51 4.12 -9.16 -5.41
CA PHE A 51 4.36 -9.86 -6.66
C PHE A 51 5.05 -8.97 -7.70
N VAL A 52 4.57 -7.73 -7.89
CA VAL A 52 5.19 -6.76 -8.79
C VAL A 52 6.61 -6.43 -8.35
N SER A 53 6.83 -6.24 -7.05
CA SER A 53 8.15 -5.91 -6.51
C SER A 53 9.15 -7.07 -6.64
N ALA A 54 8.69 -8.31 -6.46
CA ALA A 54 9.51 -9.50 -6.71
C ALA A 54 9.86 -9.65 -8.20
N ALA A 55 8.90 -9.43 -9.11
CA ALA A 55 9.15 -9.44 -10.55
C ALA A 55 10.12 -8.32 -10.98
N MET A 56 10.04 -7.15 -10.37
CA MET A 56 11.02 -6.08 -10.56
C MET A 56 12.39 -6.51 -10.04
N ALA A 57 12.47 -7.06 -8.84
CA ALA A 57 13.73 -7.52 -8.26
C ALA A 57 14.42 -8.59 -9.11
N ASP A 58 13.64 -9.50 -9.71
CA ASP A 58 14.13 -10.48 -10.68
C ASP A 58 14.62 -9.82 -11.97
N THR A 59 13.84 -8.90 -12.53
CA THR A 59 14.22 -8.13 -13.75
C THR A 59 15.51 -7.33 -13.56
N PHE A 60 15.75 -6.81 -12.36
CA PHE A 60 16.97 -6.06 -12.01
C PHE A 60 18.12 -6.95 -11.51
N GLY A 61 17.96 -8.27 -11.49
CA GLY A 61 19.00 -9.20 -11.03
C GLY A 61 19.35 -9.06 -9.54
N ILE A 62 18.44 -8.50 -8.72
CA ILE A 62 18.67 -8.22 -7.29
C ILE A 62 18.97 -9.52 -6.54
N TYR A 63 18.25 -10.59 -6.86
CA TYR A 63 18.45 -11.91 -6.24
C TYR A 63 19.81 -12.56 -6.58
N GLU A 64 20.43 -12.17 -7.69
CA GLU A 64 21.73 -12.71 -8.11
C GLU A 64 22.91 -12.00 -7.42
N HIS A 65 22.72 -10.73 -7.03
CA HIS A 65 23.80 -9.87 -6.55
C HIS A 65 23.72 -9.59 -5.05
N LEU A 66 22.60 -9.91 -4.40
CA LEU A 66 22.37 -9.62 -2.99
C LEU A 66 22.01 -10.89 -2.20
N PRO A 67 22.40 -10.98 -0.92
CA PRO A 67 21.90 -11.99 0.00
C PRO A 67 20.38 -12.02 0.02
N GLU A 68 19.82 -13.23 0.08
CA GLU A 68 18.38 -13.47 0.04
C GLU A 68 17.59 -12.63 1.06
N ALA A 69 18.08 -12.52 2.29
CA ALA A 69 17.46 -11.70 3.33
C ALA A 69 17.38 -10.20 2.94
N ILE A 70 18.38 -9.69 2.22
CA ILE A 70 18.41 -8.29 1.75
C ILE A 70 17.46 -8.12 0.57
N ALA A 71 17.39 -9.09 -0.34
CA ALA A 71 16.47 -9.08 -1.47
C ALA A 71 15.00 -9.08 -0.99
N VAL A 72 14.66 -9.92 0.00
CA VAL A 72 13.33 -9.97 0.63
C VAL A 72 12.96 -8.62 1.27
N LEU A 73 13.89 -8.01 2.01
CA LEU A 73 13.70 -6.68 2.59
C LEU A 73 13.45 -5.60 1.53
N MET A 74 14.19 -5.64 0.41
CA MET A 74 13.97 -4.71 -0.70
C MET A 74 12.61 -4.90 -1.34
N VAL A 75 12.17 -6.14 -1.56
CA VAL A 75 10.83 -6.43 -2.11
C VAL A 75 9.73 -5.89 -1.21
N ALA A 76 9.82 -6.13 0.10
CA ALA A 76 8.87 -5.58 1.08
C ALA A 76 8.89 -4.04 1.10
N LEU A 77 10.08 -3.44 1.02
CA LEU A 77 10.24 -1.99 1.01
C LEU A 77 9.61 -1.35 -0.23
N VAL A 78 9.88 -1.91 -1.41
CA VAL A 78 9.34 -1.41 -2.69
C VAL A 78 7.83 -1.59 -2.71
N ALA A 79 7.31 -2.74 -2.27
CA ALA A 79 5.88 -3.00 -2.20
C ALA A 79 5.16 -1.99 -1.31
N ALA A 80 5.66 -1.80 -0.08
CA ALA A 80 5.09 -0.84 0.87
C ALA A 80 5.18 0.61 0.38
N THR A 81 6.26 0.96 -0.34
CA THR A 81 6.43 2.28 -0.94
C THR A 81 5.40 2.52 -2.04
N LEU A 82 5.22 1.57 -2.96
CA LEU A 82 4.24 1.66 -4.04
C LEU A 82 2.81 1.77 -3.50
N PHE A 83 2.46 0.93 -2.52
CA PHE A 83 1.18 0.99 -1.83
C PHE A 83 0.94 2.37 -1.21
N THR A 84 1.93 2.87 -0.45
CA THR A 84 1.82 4.15 0.25
C THR A 84 1.68 5.32 -0.72
N ILE A 85 2.43 5.33 -1.83
CA ILE A 85 2.35 6.38 -2.85
C ILE A 85 0.93 6.42 -3.44
N LEU A 86 0.42 5.26 -3.86
CA LEU A 86 -0.93 5.17 -4.42
C LEU A 86 -2.00 5.63 -3.42
N VAL A 87 -1.94 5.15 -2.19
CA VAL A 87 -2.90 5.49 -1.13
C VAL A 87 -2.81 6.97 -0.71
N SER A 88 -1.61 7.54 -0.72
CA SER A 88 -1.38 8.93 -0.31
C SER A 88 -1.87 9.95 -1.33
N LEU A 89 -1.96 9.59 -2.61
CA LEU A 89 -2.40 10.47 -3.69
C LEU A 89 -3.80 11.08 -3.44
N PRO A 90 -4.85 10.30 -3.14
CA PRO A 90 -6.16 10.86 -2.79
C PRO A 90 -6.15 11.60 -1.44
N LEU A 91 -5.33 11.18 -0.46
CA LEU A 91 -5.22 11.86 0.84
C LEU A 91 -4.62 13.27 0.72
N LEU A 92 -3.66 13.45 -0.18
CA LEU A 92 -3.04 14.74 -0.50
C LEU A 92 -4.03 15.73 -1.14
N LEU A 93 -5.09 15.24 -1.78
CA LEU A 93 -6.15 16.08 -2.35
C LEU A 93 -7.13 16.60 -1.29
N ILE A 94 -7.29 15.92 -0.14
CA ILE A 94 -8.33 16.23 0.86
C ILE A 94 -7.82 17.06 2.04
N ARG A 95 -6.62 16.80 2.57
CA ARG A 95 -6.17 17.36 3.86
C ARG A 95 -5.14 18.49 3.75
N LYS A 96 -5.09 19.36 4.77
CA LYS A 96 -3.98 20.31 4.96
C LYS A 96 -2.67 19.54 5.26
N LYS A 97 -1.59 19.91 4.57
CA LYS A 97 -0.27 19.23 4.49
C LYS A 97 0.36 18.70 5.80
N ARG A 98 -0.03 19.19 6.98
CA ARG A 98 0.66 18.87 8.25
C ARG A 98 0.20 17.57 8.89
N GLU A 99 -1.08 17.23 8.82
CA GLU A 99 -1.61 15.98 9.43
C GLU A 99 -1.40 14.75 8.53
N ILE A 100 -1.31 14.98 7.21
CA ILE A 100 -1.13 13.91 6.22
C ILE A 100 0.19 13.17 6.43
N LYS A 101 1.27 13.89 6.78
CA LYS A 101 2.61 13.28 6.93
C LYS A 101 2.59 12.14 7.95
N ARG A 102 1.91 12.33 9.08
CA ARG A 102 1.80 11.29 10.12
C ARG A 102 1.03 10.08 9.62
N LEU A 103 -0.07 10.30 8.91
CA LEU A 103 -0.88 9.23 8.34
C LEU A 103 -0.12 8.43 7.27
N ILE A 104 0.62 9.11 6.38
CA ILE A 104 1.46 8.46 5.36
C ILE A 104 2.51 7.56 6.03
N VAL A 105 3.20 8.07 7.06
CA VAL A 105 4.21 7.27 7.78
C VAL A 105 3.59 6.06 8.47
N LEU A 106 2.42 6.23 9.11
CA LEU A 106 1.70 5.12 9.75
C LEU A 106 1.24 4.07 8.73
N LEU A 107 0.71 4.50 7.58
CA LEU A 107 0.29 3.62 6.50
C LEU A 107 1.47 2.87 5.89
N PHE A 108 2.59 3.55 5.69
CA PHE A 108 3.82 2.92 5.23
C PHE A 108 4.33 1.86 6.20
N MET A 109 4.41 2.19 7.50
CA MET A 109 4.83 1.23 8.52
C MET A 109 3.88 0.03 8.56
N ALA A 110 2.57 0.26 8.53
CA ALA A 110 1.59 -0.81 8.52
C ALA A 110 1.74 -1.73 7.29
N SER A 111 1.89 -1.16 6.09
CA SER A 111 2.12 -1.93 4.86
C SER A 111 3.42 -2.71 4.94
N PHE A 112 4.52 -2.06 5.34
CA PHE A 112 5.83 -2.68 5.41
C PHE A 112 5.88 -3.88 6.35
N PHE A 113 5.34 -3.75 7.56
CA PHE A 113 5.28 -4.87 8.50
C PHE A 113 4.36 -5.98 8.03
N PHE A 114 3.26 -5.62 7.36
CA PHE A 114 2.34 -6.60 6.80
C PHE A 114 2.98 -7.38 5.64
N ASP A 115 3.68 -6.69 4.74
CA ASP A 115 4.41 -7.30 3.61
C ASP A 115 5.53 -8.21 4.12
N LEU A 116 6.28 -7.80 5.15
CA LEU A 116 7.24 -8.66 5.82
C LEU A 116 6.59 -9.90 6.44
N ALA A 117 5.45 -9.75 7.12
CA ALA A 117 4.73 -10.87 7.73
C ALA A 117 4.18 -11.85 6.69
N ILE A 118 3.94 -11.40 5.44
CA ILE A 118 3.56 -12.28 4.33
C ILE A 118 4.79 -12.98 3.73
N ILE A 119 5.89 -12.26 3.52
CA ILE A 119 7.04 -12.78 2.76
C ILE A 119 7.94 -13.67 3.63
N ILE A 120 8.17 -13.33 4.90
CA ILE A 120 9.05 -14.10 5.81
C ILE A 120 8.62 -15.57 5.97
N PRO A 121 7.34 -15.92 6.18
CA PRO A 121 6.93 -17.32 6.26
C PRO A 121 6.83 -18.02 4.90
N ALA A 122 7.06 -17.32 3.78
CA ALA A 122 6.94 -17.84 2.43
C ALA A 122 8.28 -18.15 1.74
N GLY A 123 9.41 -17.77 2.36
CA GLY A 123 10.78 -18.17 1.99
C GLY A 123 11.31 -19.23 2.94
#